data_AF-A0A5R9QKT4-F1
#
_entry.id   AF-A0A5R9QKT4-F1
#
_cell.length_a   1.000
_cell.length_b   1.000
_cell.length_c   1.000
_cell.angle_alpha   90.00
_cell.angle_beta   90.00
_cell.angle_gamma   90.00
#
_symmetry.space_group_name_H-M   'P 1'
#
loop_
_entity.id
_entity.type
_entity.pdbx_description
1 polymer ?
#
loop_
_entity_poly.entity_id
_entity_poly.type
_entity_poly.pdbx_seq_one_letter_code
_entity_poly.pdbx_strand_id
1 'polypeptide(L)'
;MLTHSFSAAVLAVFATGAIAADVPAAAPADPLAGSSFYQDKERGWFWYEDPPEETVPPVEPEKPDPPKAPESPKTPEPAPAADPAPGTVAWLRVMLPKLRDQAIDNPTRENMSAYYFAQRLMLDKAERFSRNSVETIRNDPFLDEDMRYPASNAAADAISTE
;
A
#
# COMPACT_ATOMS: atom_id res chain seq x y z
N MET A 1 54.72 -9.83 -0.62
CA MET A 1 54.17 -9.03 -1.73
C MET A 1 54.22 -9.90 -2.98
N LEU A 2 53.07 -10.45 -3.41
CA LEU A 2 52.96 -11.17 -4.67
C LEU A 2 51.81 -10.55 -5.47
N THR A 3 52.10 -10.35 -6.73
CA THR A 3 51.51 -9.46 -7.71
C THR A 3 50.67 -10.22 -8.73
N HIS A 4 49.51 -9.64 -9.13
CA HIS A 4 48.88 -9.72 -10.48
C HIS A 4 48.40 -11.11 -10.96
N SER A 5 47.43 -11.30 -11.86
CA SER A 5 46.38 -10.51 -12.51
C SER A 5 45.65 -11.46 -13.50
N PHE A 6 44.32 -11.36 -13.60
CA PHE A 6 43.38 -11.58 -14.73
C PHE A 6 43.46 -12.74 -15.76
N SER A 7 42.24 -13.10 -16.23
CA SER A 7 41.85 -13.61 -17.56
C SER A 7 42.01 -15.12 -17.84
N ALA A 8 41.15 -15.83 -18.59
CA ALA A 8 40.07 -15.47 -19.50
C ALA A 8 39.15 -16.68 -19.78
N ALA A 9 37.92 -16.38 -20.20
CA ALA A 9 37.09 -17.00 -21.25
C ALA A 9 37.15 -18.52 -21.48
N VAL A 10 35.99 -19.18 -21.37
CA VAL A 10 35.71 -20.42 -22.12
C VAL A 10 34.51 -20.18 -23.04
N LEU A 11 34.78 -20.48 -24.30
CA LEU A 11 34.00 -20.30 -25.51
C LEU A 11 32.78 -21.24 -25.57
N ALA A 12 31.70 -20.73 -26.17
CA ALA A 12 30.51 -21.49 -26.54
C ALA A 12 30.76 -22.50 -27.66
N VAL A 13 30.07 -23.64 -27.63
CA VAL A 13 29.89 -24.54 -28.79
C VAL A 13 28.39 -24.80 -28.96
N PHE A 14 27.87 -24.35 -30.10
CA PHE A 14 26.55 -24.66 -30.63
C PHE A 14 26.57 -26.03 -31.32
N ALA A 15 25.54 -26.85 -31.09
CA ALA A 15 25.23 -27.99 -31.94
C ALA A 15 23.72 -28.03 -32.21
N THR A 16 23.38 -27.86 -33.47
CA THR A 16 22.05 -27.83 -34.08
C THR A 16 21.45 -29.22 -34.16
N GLY A 17 20.17 -29.38 -33.83
CA GLY A 17 19.39 -30.59 -34.08
C GLY A 17 17.98 -30.21 -34.53
N ALA A 18 17.74 -30.34 -35.84
CA ALA A 18 16.42 -30.15 -36.45
C ALA A 18 15.54 -31.38 -36.19
N ILE A 19 14.37 -31.18 -35.60
CA ILE A 19 13.27 -32.15 -35.63
C ILE A 19 12.01 -31.48 -36.17
N ALA A 20 11.35 -32.21 -37.05
CA ALA A 20 10.24 -31.82 -37.89
C ALA A 20 9.01 -31.35 -37.10
N ALA A 21 8.25 -30.47 -37.74
CA ALA A 21 6.99 -29.95 -37.26
C ALA A 21 5.93 -31.05 -37.15
N ASP A 22 5.34 -31.16 -35.96
CA ASP A 22 3.98 -31.67 -35.77
C ASP A 22 3.19 -30.49 -35.21
N VAL A 23 2.21 -30.00 -35.98
CA VAL A 23 1.35 -28.86 -35.59
C VAL A 23 0.11 -29.45 -34.93
N PRO A 24 -0.01 -29.44 -33.59
CA PRO A 24 -1.29 -29.74 -32.96
C PRO A 24 -2.26 -28.59 -33.27
N ALA A 25 -3.46 -28.96 -33.69
CA ALA A 25 -4.56 -28.05 -33.97
C ALA A 25 -4.78 -27.07 -32.79
N ALA A 26 -4.83 -25.78 -33.12
CA ALA A 26 -5.04 -24.71 -32.15
C ALA A 26 -6.37 -24.90 -31.41
N ALA A 27 -6.30 -24.95 -30.08
CA ALA A 27 -7.45 -24.78 -29.20
C ALA A 27 -7.96 -23.32 -29.31
N PRO A 28 -9.27 -23.07 -29.09
CA PRO A 28 -9.83 -21.72 -29.19
C PRO A 28 -9.16 -20.81 -28.16
N ALA A 29 -8.63 -19.68 -28.65
CA ALA A 29 -8.00 -18.66 -27.82
C ALA A 29 -9.04 -18.08 -26.83
N ASP A 30 -8.74 -18.19 -25.53
CA ASP A 30 -9.46 -17.47 -24.50
C ASP A 30 -9.31 -15.96 -24.75
N PRO A 31 -10.39 -15.16 -24.69
CA PRO A 31 -10.35 -13.71 -24.94
C PRO A 31 -9.60 -12.92 -23.85
N LEU A 32 -9.10 -13.58 -22.80
CA LEU A 32 -8.11 -13.02 -21.88
C LEU A 32 -6.70 -12.96 -22.48
N ALA A 33 -6.48 -13.54 -23.66
CA ALA A 33 -5.21 -13.49 -24.40
C ALA A 33 -5.05 -12.20 -25.23
N GLY A 34 -5.51 -11.06 -24.72
CA GLY A 34 -4.91 -9.78 -25.10
C GLY A 34 -3.46 -9.82 -24.60
N SER A 35 -2.49 -9.79 -25.52
CA SER A 35 -1.03 -9.64 -25.29
C SER A 35 -0.58 -10.02 -23.88
N SER A 36 -0.26 -11.30 -23.67
CA SER A 36 -0.18 -11.86 -22.33
C SER A 36 0.87 -11.18 -21.44
N PHE A 37 0.48 -10.89 -20.18
CA PHE A 37 1.32 -10.35 -19.10
C PHE A 37 2.70 -11.05 -18.96
N TYR A 38 2.78 -12.33 -19.33
CA TYR A 38 4.02 -13.13 -19.28
C TYR A 38 5.01 -12.82 -20.42
N GLN A 39 4.57 -12.25 -21.53
CA GLN A 39 5.44 -11.80 -22.62
C GLN A 39 6.24 -10.55 -22.23
N ASP A 40 5.67 -9.74 -21.33
CA ASP A 40 6.20 -8.45 -20.88
C ASP A 40 7.06 -8.54 -19.60
N LYS A 41 7.47 -9.75 -19.18
CA LYS A 41 8.23 -10.00 -17.94
C LYS A 41 9.56 -9.23 -17.81
N GLU A 42 10.14 -8.78 -18.93
CA GLU A 42 11.41 -8.04 -18.97
C GLU A 42 11.25 -6.56 -18.59
N ARG A 43 10.00 -6.07 -18.53
CA ARG A 43 9.69 -4.68 -18.18
C ARG A 43 10.04 -4.37 -16.73
N GLY A 44 9.90 -5.32 -15.81
CA GLY A 44 10.22 -5.10 -14.40
C GLY A 44 9.09 -4.37 -13.64
N TRP A 45 9.41 -3.89 -12.44
CA TRP A 45 8.45 -3.33 -11.48
C TRP A 45 8.43 -1.78 -11.59
N PHE A 46 7.56 -1.24 -12.44
CA PHE A 46 7.43 0.21 -12.67
C PHE A 46 6.34 0.84 -11.78
N TRP A 47 6.71 1.76 -10.89
CA TRP A 47 5.76 2.42 -9.97
C TRP A 47 5.00 3.57 -10.62
N TYR A 48 5.42 4.00 -11.82
CA TYR A 48 4.80 5.07 -12.59
C TYR A 48 4.87 4.72 -14.08
N GLU A 49 3.91 3.93 -14.55
CA GLU A 49 3.61 3.87 -15.98
C GLU A 49 2.58 4.96 -16.27
N ASP A 50 2.89 5.81 -17.24
CA ASP A 50 1.87 6.71 -17.76
C ASP A 50 0.76 5.84 -18.35
N PRO A 51 -0.50 6.00 -17.89
CA PRO A 51 -1.59 5.21 -18.42
C PRO A 51 -1.65 5.42 -19.93
N PRO A 52 -1.87 4.35 -20.73
CA PRO A 52 -1.98 4.48 -22.18
C PRO A 52 -3.01 5.56 -22.49
N GLU A 53 -2.65 6.46 -23.40
CA GLU A 53 -3.47 7.61 -23.75
C GLU A 53 -4.86 7.13 -24.16
N GLU A 54 -5.86 7.45 -23.34
CA GLU A 54 -7.24 7.04 -23.54
C GLU A 54 -7.71 7.65 -24.86
N THR A 55 -7.79 6.83 -25.91
CA THR A 55 -8.48 7.22 -27.14
C THR A 55 -9.91 7.49 -26.77
N VAL A 56 -10.27 8.76 -26.61
CA VAL A 56 -11.62 9.20 -26.25
C VAL A 56 -12.63 8.57 -27.21
N PRO A 57 -13.48 7.63 -26.76
CA PRO A 57 -14.53 7.10 -27.59
C PRO A 57 -15.51 8.23 -27.95
N PRO A 58 -16.11 8.23 -29.15
CA PRO A 58 -17.13 9.19 -29.52
C PRO A 58 -18.24 9.28 -28.45
N VAL A 59 -18.61 10.51 -28.10
CA VAL A 59 -19.58 10.84 -27.06
C VAL A 59 -20.90 10.09 -27.28
N GLU A 60 -21.20 9.14 -26.40
CA GLU A 60 -22.49 8.47 -26.32
C GLU A 60 -23.50 9.41 -25.63
N PRO A 61 -24.75 9.54 -26.11
CA PRO A 61 -25.71 10.49 -25.56
C PRO A 61 -26.09 10.20 -24.10
N GLU A 62 -26.24 11.27 -23.33
CA GLU A 62 -26.53 11.27 -21.89
C GLU A 62 -27.74 10.39 -21.53
N LYS A 63 -27.52 9.42 -20.63
CA LYS A 63 -28.60 8.72 -19.92
C LYS A 63 -29.19 9.65 -18.85
N PRO A 64 -30.51 9.58 -18.61
CA PRO A 64 -31.18 10.43 -17.63
C PRO A 64 -30.73 10.12 -16.19
N ASP A 65 -30.70 11.16 -15.37
CA ASP A 65 -30.20 11.16 -13.99
C ASP A 65 -30.80 10.04 -13.11
N PRO A 66 -29.97 9.35 -12.30
CA PRO A 66 -30.47 8.44 -11.28
C PRO A 66 -31.16 9.23 -10.14
N PRO A 67 -32.21 8.68 -9.53
CA PRO A 67 -32.91 9.33 -8.43
C PRO A 67 -31.98 9.50 -7.21
N LYS A 68 -32.09 10.68 -6.57
CA LYS A 68 -31.39 11.09 -5.35
C LYS A 68 -31.33 9.94 -4.32
N ALA A 69 -30.11 9.51 -4.00
CA ALA A 69 -29.85 8.63 -2.87
C ALA A 69 -30.28 9.32 -1.55
N PRO A 70 -30.88 8.59 -0.60
CA PRO A 70 -31.31 9.15 0.68
C PRO A 70 -30.13 9.65 1.50
N GLU A 71 -30.36 10.76 2.20
CA GLU A 71 -29.39 11.45 3.05
C GLU A 71 -28.73 10.49 4.07
N SER A 72 -27.40 10.52 4.11
CA SER A 72 -26.61 9.86 5.15
C SER A 72 -27.07 10.33 6.54
N PRO A 73 -27.24 9.41 7.51
CA PRO A 73 -27.64 9.80 8.86
C PRO A 73 -26.59 10.75 9.47
N LYS A 74 -27.07 11.89 9.98
CA LYS A 74 -26.25 12.87 10.69
C LYS A 74 -25.53 12.20 11.86
N THR A 75 -24.20 12.26 11.83
CA THR A 75 -23.34 12.01 12.99
C THR A 75 -23.86 12.85 14.17
N PRO A 76 -24.08 12.26 15.36
CA PRO A 76 -24.45 13.03 16.54
C PRO A 76 -23.34 14.02 16.87
N GLU A 77 -23.73 15.28 17.00
CA GLU A 77 -22.86 16.36 17.47
C GLU A 77 -22.42 16.05 18.91
N PRO A 78 -21.10 15.97 19.19
CA PRO A 78 -20.64 15.68 20.54
C PRO A 78 -20.96 16.86 21.44
N ALA A 79 -21.51 16.55 22.62
CA ALA A 79 -21.76 17.49 23.71
C ALA A 79 -20.52 18.35 24.03
N PRO A 80 -20.67 19.53 24.67
CA PRO A 80 -19.55 20.45 24.93
C PRO A 80 -18.46 19.73 25.72
N ALA A 81 -17.40 19.33 25.01
CA ALA A 81 -16.28 18.65 25.62
C ALA A 81 -15.52 19.68 26.44
N ALA A 82 -15.22 19.33 27.69
CA ALA A 82 -14.23 20.04 28.49
C ALA A 82 -12.95 20.23 27.65
N ASP A 83 -12.31 21.38 27.78
CA ASP A 83 -11.08 21.68 27.04
C ASP A 83 -10.10 20.49 27.15
N PRO A 84 -9.58 19.97 26.02
CA PRO A 84 -8.82 18.75 26.04
C PRO A 84 -7.55 18.95 26.88
N ALA A 85 -7.30 18.02 27.79
CA ALA A 85 -6.15 18.12 28.70
C ALA A 85 -4.83 18.25 27.91
N PRO A 86 -3.91 19.13 28.34
CA PRO A 86 -2.66 19.37 27.65
C PRO A 86 -1.86 18.08 27.48
N GLY A 87 -1.26 17.91 26.31
CA GLY A 87 -0.50 16.71 25.98
C GLY A 87 -1.35 15.46 25.68
N THR A 88 -2.68 15.55 25.59
CA THR A 88 -3.51 14.48 25.01
C THR A 88 -3.49 14.54 23.48
N VAL A 89 -3.91 13.46 22.81
CA VAL A 89 -4.04 13.45 21.33
C VAL A 89 -5.11 14.45 20.88
N ALA A 90 -6.22 14.56 21.61
CA ALA A 90 -7.27 15.54 21.32
C ALA A 90 -6.73 16.97 21.37
N TRP A 91 -5.94 17.29 22.40
CA TRP A 91 -5.27 18.58 22.52
C TRP A 91 -4.26 18.81 21.38
N LEU A 92 -3.43 17.80 21.07
CA LEU A 92 -2.45 17.90 19.99
C LEU A 92 -3.10 18.11 18.62
N ARG A 93 -4.25 17.48 18.32
CA ARG A 93 -4.97 17.69 17.05
C ARG A 93 -5.39 19.14 16.84
N VAL A 94 -5.78 19.83 17.91
CA VAL A 94 -6.17 21.25 17.85
C VAL A 94 -4.95 22.17 17.88
N MET A 95 -3.91 21.83 18.64
CA MET A 95 -2.76 22.71 18.87
C MET A 95 -1.65 22.59 17.83
N LEU A 96 -1.42 21.42 17.22
CA LEU A 96 -0.37 21.26 16.19
C LEU A 96 -0.54 22.26 15.02
N PRO A 97 -1.74 22.40 14.42
CA PRO A 97 -1.95 23.37 13.34
C PRO A 97 -1.67 24.80 13.80
N LYS A 98 -2.14 25.18 14.99
CA LYS A 98 -1.92 26.53 15.55
C LYS A 98 -0.43 26.82 15.75
N LEU A 99 0.31 25.87 16.32
CA LEU A 99 1.75 26.01 16.53
C LEU A 99 2.52 26.07 15.20
N ARG A 100 2.09 25.30 14.21
CA ARG A 100 2.65 25.33 12.85
C ARG A 100 2.44 26.69 12.22
N ASP A 101 1.20 27.18 12.21
CA ASP A 101 0.84 28.43 11.56
C ASP A 101 1.57 29.60 12.26
N GLN A 102 1.67 29.59 13.60
CA GLN A 102 2.49 30.53 14.37
C GLN A 102 3.99 30.49 14.00
N ALA A 103 4.54 29.30 13.75
CA ALA A 103 5.93 29.15 13.34
C ALA A 103 6.17 29.60 11.89
N ILE A 104 5.18 29.44 11.01
CA ILE A 104 5.23 29.93 9.62
C ILE A 104 5.15 31.46 9.60
N ASP A 105 4.17 32.04 10.29
CA ASP A 105 3.93 33.48 10.29
C ASP A 105 5.05 34.25 11.00
N ASN A 106 5.60 33.67 12.07
CA ASN A 106 6.69 34.26 12.84
C ASN A 106 7.75 33.21 13.21
N PRO A 107 8.79 33.01 12.37
CA PRO A 107 9.79 31.97 12.54
C PRO A 107 10.83 32.33 13.62
N THR A 108 10.38 32.48 14.86
CA THR A 108 11.25 32.63 16.04
C THR A 108 11.73 31.26 16.52
N ARG A 109 12.86 31.23 17.24
CA ARG A 109 13.38 30.00 17.85
C ARG A 109 12.36 29.33 18.78
N GLU A 110 11.60 30.14 19.52
CA GLU A 110 10.58 29.66 20.44
C GLU A 110 9.42 28.99 19.70
N ASN A 111 8.84 29.64 18.69
CA ASN A 111 7.71 29.10 17.92
C ASN A 111 8.10 27.82 17.17
N MET A 112 9.28 27.84 16.53
CA MET A 112 9.82 26.66 15.85
C MET A 112 10.01 25.51 16.83
N SER A 113 10.60 25.77 18.00
CA SER A 113 10.81 24.74 19.02
C SER A 113 9.48 24.19 19.55
N ALA A 114 8.48 25.05 19.80
CA ALA A 114 7.17 24.65 20.30
C ALA A 114 6.47 23.69 19.34
N TYR A 115 6.50 23.99 18.04
CA TYR A 115 5.98 23.10 17.00
C TYR A 115 6.70 21.75 17.00
N TYR A 116 8.04 21.73 16.95
CA TYR A 116 8.79 20.48 16.89
C TYR A 116 8.66 19.63 18.16
N PHE A 117 8.55 20.25 19.34
CA PHE A 117 8.28 19.52 20.58
C PHE A 117 6.88 18.88 20.56
N ALA A 118 5.87 19.61 20.08
CA ALA A 118 4.53 19.06 19.93
C ALA A 118 4.49 17.92 18.91
N GLN A 119 5.20 18.05 17.79
CA GLN A 119 5.32 16.98 16.80
C GLN A 119 6.04 15.75 17.38
N ARG A 120 7.12 15.96 18.13
CA ARG A 120 7.82 14.87 18.83
C ARG A 120 6.89 14.14 19.79
N LEU A 121 6.11 14.87 20.58
CA LEU A 121 5.14 14.29 21.50
C LEU A 121 4.08 13.44 20.78
N MET A 122 3.63 13.87 19.59
CA MET A 122 2.71 13.08 18.76
C MET A 122 3.37 11.77 18.29
N LEU A 123 4.63 11.84 17.83
CA LEU A 123 5.39 10.65 17.41
C LEU A 123 5.61 9.66 18.56
N ASP A 124 5.95 10.15 19.76
CA ASP A 124 6.13 9.31 20.95
C ASP A 124 4.82 8.59 21.33
N LYS A 125 3.66 9.22 21.09
CA LYS A 125 2.35 8.58 21.28
C LYS A 125 2.02 7.57 20.18
N ALA A 126 2.33 7.88 18.93
CA ALA A 126 2.14 6.96 17.81
C ALA A 126 2.97 5.68 17.99
N GLU A 127 4.20 5.82 18.48
CA GLU A 127 5.08 4.70 18.80
C GLU A 127 4.50 3.82 19.93
N ARG A 128 4.00 4.43 21.02
CA ARG A 128 3.31 3.68 22.09
C ARG A 128 2.08 2.96 21.58
N PHE A 129 1.29 3.61 20.72
CA PHE A 129 0.14 2.99 20.08
C PHE A 129 0.57 1.79 19.23
N SER A 130 1.55 1.95 18.35
CA SER A 130 2.05 0.88 17.48
C SER A 130 2.45 -0.37 18.27
N ARG A 131 3.29 -0.22 19.31
CA ARG A 131 3.70 -1.36 20.14
C ARG A 131 2.52 -2.05 20.82
N ASN A 132 1.64 -1.27 21.45
CA ASN A 132 0.48 -1.82 22.14
C ASN A 132 -0.50 -2.48 21.16
N SER A 133 -0.63 -1.99 19.93
CA SER A 133 -1.46 -2.60 18.90
C SER A 133 -0.94 -3.98 18.50
N VAL A 134 0.37 -4.11 18.27
CA VAL A 134 1.00 -5.41 17.98
C VAL A 134 0.80 -6.39 19.15
N GLU A 135 0.99 -5.92 20.38
CA GLU A 135 0.75 -6.75 21.58
C GLU A 135 -0.72 -7.16 21.72
N THR A 136 -1.66 -6.25 21.47
CA THR A 136 -3.10 -6.52 21.56
C THR A 136 -3.52 -7.56 20.53
N ILE A 137 -3.08 -7.41 19.28
CA ILE A 137 -3.41 -8.35 18.19
C ILE A 137 -2.84 -9.74 18.49
N ARG A 138 -1.59 -9.83 18.98
CA ARG A 138 -0.95 -11.12 19.29
C ARG A 138 -1.60 -11.87 20.46
N ASN A 139 -2.18 -11.14 21.41
CA ASN A 139 -2.72 -11.72 22.64
C ASN A 139 -4.24 -11.98 22.56
N ASP A 140 -4.92 -11.49 21.52
CA ASP A 140 -6.35 -11.69 21.31
C ASP A 140 -6.58 -12.59 20.08
N PRO A 141 -7.01 -13.86 20.27
CA PRO A 141 -7.28 -14.78 19.16
C PRO A 141 -8.31 -14.26 18.14
N PHE A 142 -9.23 -13.36 18.55
CA PHE A 142 -10.22 -12.80 17.63
C PHE A 142 -9.67 -11.71 16.73
N LEU A 143 -8.51 -11.15 17.07
CA LEU A 143 -7.81 -10.14 16.26
C LEU A 143 -6.72 -10.77 15.37
N ASP A 144 -6.47 -12.08 15.49
CA ASP A 144 -5.50 -12.81 14.69
C ASP A 144 -6.09 -13.20 13.32
N GLU A 145 -5.49 -12.67 12.24
CA GLU A 145 -5.93 -12.95 10.87
C GLU A 145 -5.61 -14.39 10.44
N ASP A 146 -4.62 -15.04 11.05
CA ASP A 146 -4.25 -16.42 10.70
C ASP A 146 -5.36 -17.42 11.04
N MET A 147 -6.24 -17.11 12.00
CA MET A 147 -7.45 -17.91 12.29
C MET A 147 -8.54 -17.73 11.21
N ARG A 148 -8.59 -16.57 10.55
CA ARG A 148 -9.63 -16.26 9.56
C ARG A 148 -9.26 -16.73 8.16
N TYR A 149 -8.00 -16.55 7.79
CA TYR A 149 -7.43 -17.02 6.55
C TYR A 149 -6.10 -17.70 6.84
N PRO A 150 -6.07 -19.04 6.95
CA PRO A 150 -4.83 -19.75 7.21
C PRO A 150 -3.88 -19.54 6.03
N ALA A 151 -2.91 -18.64 6.21
CA ALA A 151 -1.92 -18.33 5.18
C ALA A 151 -0.86 -19.44 5.03
N SER A 152 -0.83 -20.41 5.96
CA SER A 152 0.12 -21.53 5.96
C SER A 152 -0.58 -22.89 5.88
N ASN A 153 0.06 -23.86 5.22
CA ASN A 153 -0.44 -25.24 5.14
C ASN A 153 -0.67 -25.85 6.53
N ALA A 154 0.22 -25.57 7.50
CA ALA A 154 0.10 -26.08 8.86
C ALA A 154 -1.14 -25.53 9.59
N ALA A 155 -1.50 -24.26 9.35
CA ALA A 155 -2.72 -23.67 9.91
C ALA A 155 -3.98 -24.22 9.22
N ALA A 156 -3.92 -24.48 7.91
CA ALA A 156 -5.02 -25.10 7.17
C ALA A 156 -5.28 -26.55 7.61
N ASP A 157 -4.24 -27.33 7.87
CA ASP A 157 -4.33 -28.70 8.35
C ASP A 157 -4.94 -28.76 9.78
N ALA A 158 -4.61 -27.80 10.64
CA ALA A 158 -5.16 -27.71 12.00
C ALA A 158 -6.67 -27.39 12.02
N ILE A 159 -7.15 -26.54 11.11
CA ILE A 159 -8.58 -26.18 11.00
C ILE A 159 -9.40 -27.31 10.35
N SER A 160 -8.80 -28.10 9.46
CA SER A 160 -9.49 -29.18 8.74
C SER A 160 -9.61 -30.52 9.48
N THR A 161 -9.00 -30.63 10.66
CA THR A 161 -8.98 -31.86 11.48
C THR A 161 -10.06 -31.88 12.58
N GLU A 162 -10.89 -30.84 12.72
CA GLU A 162 -12.13 -30.87 13.53
C GLU A 162 -13.35 -31.33 12.72
#